data_AF-A0A2G2P4E6-F1
#
_entry.id   AF-A0A2G2P4E6-F1
#
_cell.length_a   1.000
_cell.length_b   1.000
_cell.length_c   1.000
_cell.angle_alpha   90.00
_cell.angle_beta   90.00
_cell.angle_gamma   90.00
#
_symmetry.space_group_name_H-M   'P 1'
#
loop_
_entity.id
_entity.type
_entity.pdbx_description
1 polymer ?
#
loop_
_entity_poly.entity_id
_entity_poly.type
_entity_poly.pdbx_seq_one_letter_code
_entity_poly.pdbx_strand_id
1 'polypeptide(L)'
;MKLSILFFSAFISLIGCSDVPNDETIVQDIIFTWDNDPFDDSSGTVTETVDGITVTVTAPLSNHKHSVGFMDIVDADGNSNNNVVVSFHQETSIKFTFSKPVHVISIVAMSGENRDITYTFLPLEDGNVSFTKNLTRGKTVAAATVDFNWTLITSFTVTSSYTLFGFDFLVVSNPNATVL
;
A
#
# COMPACT_ATOMS: atom_id res chain seq x y z
N MET A 1 -1.25 -74.25 17.39
CA MET A 1 -2.45 -73.42 17.61
C MET A 1 -2.89 -72.88 16.25
N LYS A 2 -4.09 -73.31 15.79
CA LYS A 2 -4.91 -72.97 14.58
C LYS A 2 -4.20 -72.39 13.33
N LEU A 3 -4.19 -73.03 12.14
CA LEU A 3 -5.30 -73.35 11.20
C LEU A 3 -5.93 -72.05 10.62
N SER A 4 -6.15 -71.75 9.32
CA SER A 4 -5.80 -72.22 7.96
C SER A 4 -6.49 -71.27 6.95
N ILE A 5 -6.03 -71.23 5.69
CA ILE A 5 -6.78 -70.96 4.41
C ILE A 5 -7.26 -69.50 4.15
N LEU A 6 -6.80 -68.77 3.11
CA LEU A 6 -6.96 -68.83 1.63
C LEU A 6 -8.18 -68.03 1.06
N PHE A 7 -7.91 -67.28 -0.02
CA PHE A 7 -8.75 -66.69 -1.09
C PHE A 7 -9.22 -65.20 -1.07
N PHE A 8 -8.72 -64.49 -2.09
CA PHE A 8 -9.36 -63.56 -3.06
C PHE A 8 -10.34 -62.45 -2.61
N SER A 9 -10.02 -61.19 -2.93
CA SER A 9 -10.71 -60.41 -3.98
C SER A 9 -10.27 -58.94 -3.93
N ALA A 10 -9.95 -58.38 -5.10
CA ALA A 10 -9.81 -56.95 -5.28
C ALA A 10 -11.13 -56.23 -4.99
N PHE A 11 -11.05 -55.05 -4.38
CA PHE A 11 -12.06 -54.02 -4.49
C PHE A 11 -11.37 -52.73 -4.96
N ILE A 12 -11.58 -52.41 -6.23
CA ILE A 12 -11.49 -51.05 -6.75
C ILE A 12 -12.66 -50.30 -6.10
N SER A 13 -12.36 -49.35 -5.23
CA SER A 13 -13.31 -48.30 -4.85
C SER A 13 -12.90 -47.03 -5.57
N LEU A 14 -13.51 -46.82 -6.74
CA LEU A 14 -13.53 -45.55 -7.43
C LEU A 14 -14.47 -44.63 -6.63
N ILE A 15 -13.91 -43.78 -5.75
CA ILE A 15 -14.59 -42.57 -5.29
C ILE A 15 -13.77 -41.42 -5.89
N GLY A 16 -14.32 -40.83 -6.94
CA GLY A 16 -13.90 -39.50 -7.37
C GLY A 16 -14.41 -38.43 -6.41
N CYS A 17 -13.91 -37.22 -6.64
CA CYS A 17 -14.26 -35.96 -5.97
C CYS A 17 -13.47 -35.73 -4.66
N SER A 18 -12.56 -34.77 -4.56
CA SER A 18 -12.38 -33.56 -5.35
C SER A 18 -10.89 -33.20 -5.42
N ASP A 19 -10.36 -33.03 -6.63
CA ASP A 19 -9.34 -32.01 -6.83
C ASP A 19 -10.06 -30.68 -6.61
N VAL A 20 -10.20 -30.25 -5.35
CA VAL A 20 -10.25 -28.81 -5.11
C VAL A 20 -8.85 -28.37 -5.48
N PRO A 21 -8.64 -27.61 -6.57
CA PRO A 21 -7.40 -26.90 -6.68
C PRO A 21 -7.37 -26.06 -5.41
N ASN A 22 -6.39 -26.29 -4.54
CA ASN A 22 -5.99 -25.23 -3.64
C ASN A 22 -5.52 -24.14 -4.59
N ASP A 23 -6.44 -23.24 -4.96
CA ASP A 23 -6.12 -21.99 -5.63
C ASP A 23 -5.33 -21.23 -4.58
N GLU A 24 -4.04 -21.56 -4.47
CA GLU A 24 -3.09 -20.83 -3.66
C GLU A 24 -3.03 -19.45 -4.28
N THR A 25 -3.89 -18.56 -3.77
CA THR A 25 -3.84 -17.14 -4.08
C THR A 25 -2.48 -16.67 -3.58
N ILE A 26 -1.50 -16.55 -4.49
CA ILE A 26 -0.22 -15.95 -4.15
C ILE A 26 -0.52 -14.48 -3.93
N VAL A 27 -0.46 -14.06 -2.68
CA VAL A 27 -0.51 -12.65 -2.30
C VAL A 27 0.81 -12.04 -2.77
N GLN A 28 0.80 -11.46 -3.97
CA GLN A 28 1.94 -10.74 -4.51
C GLN A 28 1.96 -9.32 -3.94
N ASP A 29 3.10 -8.94 -3.36
CA ASP A 29 3.36 -7.57 -2.96
C ASP A 29 3.64 -6.71 -4.19
N ILE A 30 2.94 -5.58 -4.25
CA ILE A 30 3.03 -4.53 -5.26
C ILE A 30 3.60 -3.32 -4.55
N ILE A 31 4.71 -2.80 -5.07
CA ILE A 31 5.42 -1.65 -4.50
C ILE A 31 5.29 -0.48 -5.46
N PHE A 32 4.69 0.62 -4.97
CA PHE A 32 4.66 1.90 -5.66
C PHE A 32 5.86 2.73 -5.21
N THR A 33 6.75 3.04 -6.15
CA THR A 33 8.02 3.75 -5.92
C THR A 33 8.06 5.09 -6.65
N TRP A 34 7.02 5.43 -7.41
CA TRP A 34 6.83 6.75 -8.02
C TRP A 34 7.88 7.09 -9.09
N ASP A 35 8.48 6.07 -9.71
CA ASP A 35 9.67 6.18 -10.58
C ASP A 35 9.44 6.91 -11.91
N ASN A 36 8.18 7.22 -12.27
CA ASN A 36 7.81 7.40 -13.67
C ASN A 36 7.42 8.81 -14.13
N ASP A 37 7.41 9.81 -13.26
CA ASP A 37 7.05 11.17 -13.70
C ASP A 37 8.12 12.20 -13.32
N PRO A 38 8.50 13.12 -14.24
CA PRO A 38 9.26 14.30 -13.85
C PRO A 38 8.48 15.08 -12.78
N PHE A 39 9.17 15.92 -12.00
CA PHE A 39 8.51 16.89 -11.09
C PHE A 39 7.34 17.56 -11.81
N ASP A 40 6.12 17.21 -11.41
CA ASP A 40 4.88 17.80 -11.92
C ASP A 40 3.98 18.11 -10.73
N ASP A 41 3.93 19.39 -10.38
CA ASP A 41 2.99 19.95 -9.43
C ASP A 41 1.75 20.50 -10.18
N SER A 42 1.70 20.52 -11.50
CA SER A 42 0.66 21.25 -12.25
C SER A 42 -0.73 20.61 -12.19
N SER A 43 -0.79 19.30 -11.96
CA SER A 43 -2.01 18.49 -12.06
C SER A 43 -2.86 18.49 -10.78
N GLY A 44 -2.23 18.68 -9.60
CA GLY A 44 -2.87 18.45 -8.30
C GLY A 44 -3.28 16.99 -8.05
N THR A 45 -2.75 16.06 -8.84
CA THR A 45 -3.04 14.62 -8.74
C THR A 45 -1.83 13.82 -9.22
N VAL A 46 -1.43 12.82 -8.43
CA VAL A 46 -0.38 11.87 -8.77
C VAL A 46 -0.99 10.51 -9.07
N THR A 47 -0.52 9.82 -10.11
CA THR A 47 -0.97 8.47 -10.43
C THR A 47 0.18 7.53 -10.77
N GLU A 48 0.12 6.30 -10.28
CA GLU A 48 1.05 5.24 -10.69
C GLU A 48 0.28 3.92 -10.90
N THR A 49 0.69 3.12 -11.88
CA THR A 49 0.12 1.79 -12.14
C THR A 49 1.21 0.74 -12.11
N VAL A 50 1.06 -0.24 -11.21
CA VAL A 50 1.99 -1.38 -11.06
C VAL A 50 1.14 -2.66 -10.98
N ASP A 51 1.53 -3.69 -11.74
CA ASP A 51 0.87 -5.00 -11.78
C ASP A 51 -0.68 -4.94 -11.92
N GLY A 52 -1.14 -3.97 -12.72
CA GLY A 52 -2.57 -3.79 -13.03
C GLY A 52 -3.41 -3.20 -11.89
N ILE A 53 -2.78 -2.67 -10.84
CA ILE A 53 -3.37 -1.81 -9.81
C ILE A 53 -2.88 -0.38 -10.04
N THR A 54 -3.82 0.55 -10.11
CA THR A 54 -3.54 1.98 -10.21
C THR A 54 -3.82 2.63 -8.88
N VAL A 55 -2.88 3.42 -8.37
CA VAL A 55 -3.09 4.32 -7.24
C VAL A 55 -3.19 5.76 -7.75
N THR A 56 -4.14 6.50 -7.22
CA THR A 56 -4.32 7.93 -7.47
C THR A 56 -4.26 8.68 -6.14
N VAL A 57 -3.36 9.64 -6.05
CA VAL A 57 -3.16 10.49 -4.87
C VAL A 57 -3.66 11.90 -5.18
N THR A 58 -4.52 12.42 -4.31
CA THR A 58 -5.15 13.74 -4.45
C THR A 58 -5.11 14.48 -3.14
N ALA A 59 -5.18 15.82 -3.18
CA ALA A 59 -5.42 16.64 -2.00
C ALA A 59 -6.80 17.31 -2.08
N PRO A 60 -7.48 17.53 -0.95
CA PRO A 60 -8.85 18.00 -0.92
C PRO A 60 -9.01 19.51 -1.16
N LEU A 61 -7.99 20.38 -0.98
CA LEU A 61 -8.16 21.82 -1.21
C LEU A 61 -8.03 22.15 -2.71
N SER A 62 -9.16 21.96 -3.39
CA SER A 62 -9.43 22.21 -4.82
C SER A 62 -9.17 23.62 -5.38
N ASN A 63 -8.61 24.56 -4.60
CA ASN A 63 -8.32 25.92 -5.08
C ASN A 63 -6.84 26.18 -5.38
N HIS A 64 -5.94 25.30 -4.96
CA HIS A 64 -4.54 25.33 -5.36
C HIS A 64 -4.33 24.25 -6.42
N LYS A 65 -4.21 24.67 -7.69
CA LYS A 65 -3.42 23.86 -8.62
C LYS A 65 -2.07 23.72 -7.92
N HIS A 66 -1.56 22.49 -7.77
CA HIS A 66 -0.26 22.16 -7.15
C HIS A 66 -0.25 21.65 -5.71
N SER A 67 -1.37 21.17 -5.20
CA SER A 67 -1.43 20.58 -3.86
C SER A 67 -0.72 19.22 -3.68
N VAL A 68 -0.51 18.44 -4.75
CA VAL A 68 0.23 17.16 -4.73
C VAL A 68 1.10 17.06 -5.98
N GLY A 69 2.30 16.51 -5.85
CA GLY A 69 3.20 16.24 -6.97
C GLY A 69 4.36 15.32 -6.58
N PHE A 70 5.35 15.23 -7.46
CA PHE A 70 6.59 14.47 -7.25
C PHE A 70 7.71 15.39 -6.79
N MET A 71 8.60 14.92 -5.91
CA MET A 71 9.81 15.65 -5.54
C MET A 71 10.96 14.68 -5.31
N ASP A 72 12.15 15.03 -5.81
CA ASP A 72 13.38 14.38 -5.37
C ASP A 72 13.74 14.92 -3.98
N ILE A 73 13.69 14.06 -2.95
CA ILE A 73 14.15 14.41 -1.61
C ILE A 73 15.61 13.99 -1.47
N VAL A 74 16.47 15.00 -1.51
CA VAL A 74 17.87 14.89 -1.10
C VAL A 74 17.93 14.81 0.43
N ASP A 75 18.71 13.88 0.98
CA ASP A 75 19.00 13.73 2.42
C ASP A 75 17.84 13.27 3.33
N ALA A 76 16.91 12.44 2.83
CA ALA A 76 16.00 11.66 3.68
C ALA A 76 16.55 10.27 4.01
N ASP A 77 16.53 9.89 5.28
CA ASP A 77 16.88 8.54 5.71
C ASP A 77 15.88 7.54 5.11
N GLY A 78 16.35 6.60 4.28
CA GLY A 78 15.50 5.53 3.73
C GLY A 78 14.67 5.90 2.50
N ASN A 79 15.00 6.99 1.79
CA ASN A 79 14.40 7.31 0.49
C ASN A 79 14.80 6.29 -0.59
N SER A 80 13.93 6.06 -1.57
CA SER A 80 14.35 5.55 -2.87
C SER A 80 15.33 6.55 -3.51
N ASN A 81 16.14 6.13 -4.48
CA ASN A 81 16.82 7.11 -5.34
C ASN A 81 15.84 7.76 -6.34
N ASN A 82 14.54 7.68 -6.06
CA ASN A 82 13.44 8.02 -6.95
C ASN A 82 12.63 9.17 -6.32
N ASN A 83 11.62 9.62 -7.05
CA ASN A 83 10.74 10.68 -6.56
C ASN A 83 9.87 10.17 -5.41
N VAL A 84 9.44 11.09 -4.55
CA VAL A 84 8.41 10.83 -3.55
C VAL A 84 7.12 11.56 -3.90
N VAL A 85 5.99 11.05 -3.41
CA VAL A 85 4.72 11.79 -3.50
C VAL A 85 4.68 12.81 -2.37
N VAL A 86 4.54 14.09 -2.71
CA VAL A 86 4.56 15.18 -1.74
C VAL A 86 3.26 15.95 -1.78
N SER A 87 2.76 16.28 -0.60
CA SER A 87 1.72 17.29 -0.40
C SER A 87 2.37 18.66 -0.25
N PHE A 88 1.96 19.66 -1.02
CA PHE A 88 2.51 21.02 -0.99
C PHE A 88 1.54 22.04 -0.37
N HIS A 89 2.01 23.29 -0.27
CA HIS A 89 1.22 24.46 0.14
C HIS A 89 0.58 24.34 1.53
N GLN A 90 -0.71 24.64 1.66
CA GLN A 90 -1.45 24.64 2.93
C GLN A 90 -2.16 23.31 3.20
N GLU A 91 -1.87 22.29 2.40
CA GLU A 91 -2.50 20.98 2.55
C GLU A 91 -2.00 20.29 3.80
N THR A 92 -2.95 19.75 4.55
CA THR A 92 -2.72 18.93 5.74
C THR A 92 -3.41 17.58 5.61
N SER A 93 -3.88 17.24 4.41
CA SER A 93 -4.63 16.04 4.12
C SER A 93 -4.40 15.61 2.67
N ILE A 94 -4.19 14.32 2.44
CA ILE A 94 -4.20 13.71 1.10
C ILE A 94 -4.99 12.42 1.10
N LYS A 95 -5.50 12.02 -0.06
CA LYS A 95 -6.27 10.80 -0.27
C LYS A 95 -5.59 9.92 -1.31
N PHE A 96 -5.38 8.65 -0.95
CA PHE A 96 -4.99 7.58 -1.85
C PHE A 96 -6.25 6.82 -2.28
N THR A 97 -6.38 6.55 -3.58
CA THR A 97 -7.49 5.79 -4.16
C THR A 97 -6.93 4.72 -5.09
N PHE A 98 -7.37 3.49 -4.93
CA PHE A 98 -6.96 2.34 -5.73
C PHE A 98 -8.02 2.00 -6.77
N SER A 99 -7.59 1.54 -7.96
CA SER A 99 -8.51 1.12 -9.02
C SER A 99 -9.28 -0.17 -8.71
N LYS A 100 -8.83 -0.94 -7.72
CA LYS A 100 -9.45 -2.18 -7.22
C LYS A 100 -9.18 -2.30 -5.70
N PRO A 101 -9.96 -3.10 -4.95
CA PRO A 101 -9.67 -3.38 -3.55
C PRO A 101 -8.29 -4.04 -3.38
N VAL A 102 -7.51 -3.56 -2.41
CA VAL A 102 -6.17 -4.08 -2.06
C VAL A 102 -6.05 -4.36 -0.57
N HIS A 103 -5.04 -5.13 -0.18
CA HIS A 103 -4.55 -5.12 1.20
C HIS A 103 -3.41 -4.10 1.29
N VAL A 104 -3.51 -3.11 2.17
CA VAL A 104 -2.42 -2.15 2.37
C VAL A 104 -1.54 -2.66 3.49
N ILE A 105 -0.25 -2.80 3.21
CA ILE A 105 0.74 -3.45 4.06
C ILE A 105 1.60 -2.40 4.75
N SER A 106 2.20 -1.48 4.00
CA SER A 106 3.02 -0.42 4.58
C SER A 106 3.17 0.78 3.67
N ILE A 107 3.64 1.89 4.25
CA ILE A 107 4.08 3.08 3.52
C ILE A 107 5.23 3.72 4.29
N VAL A 108 6.19 4.33 3.60
CA VAL A 108 7.17 5.22 4.23
C VAL A 108 6.58 6.62 4.26
N ALA A 109 6.44 7.20 5.45
CA ALA A 109 6.03 8.59 5.63
C ALA A 109 7.26 9.46 5.95
N MET A 110 7.32 10.69 5.41
CA MET A 110 8.47 11.60 5.51
C MET A 110 8.06 13.03 5.84
N SER A 111 8.82 13.74 6.68
CA SER A 111 8.58 15.15 6.97
C SER A 111 9.25 16.09 5.96
N GLY A 112 8.53 17.06 5.38
CA GLY A 112 9.09 17.90 4.32
C GLY A 112 10.03 19.03 4.76
N GLU A 113 10.09 19.36 6.05
CA GLU A 113 10.87 20.51 6.56
C GLU A 113 11.78 20.19 7.77
N ASN A 114 12.19 18.94 7.97
CA ASN A 114 12.94 18.53 9.18
C ASN A 114 12.23 18.98 10.47
N ARG A 115 10.93 18.69 10.59
CA ARG A 115 10.11 19.00 11.78
C ARG A 115 9.50 17.74 12.37
N ASP A 116 9.10 17.84 13.64
CA ASP A 116 8.22 16.87 14.25
C ASP A 116 6.86 16.95 13.54
N ILE A 117 6.33 15.79 13.14
CA ILE A 117 5.07 15.70 12.41
C ILE A 117 4.28 14.50 12.92
N THR A 118 2.97 14.70 13.06
CA THR A 118 2.04 13.64 13.43
C THR A 118 1.14 13.35 12.24
N TYR A 119 1.17 12.11 11.77
CA TYR A 119 0.26 11.60 10.75
C TYR A 119 -0.89 10.85 11.38
N THR A 120 -2.09 11.00 10.83
CA THR A 120 -3.22 10.10 11.08
C THR A 120 -3.67 9.46 9.79
N PHE A 121 -3.62 8.14 9.73
CA PHE A 121 -4.03 7.31 8.61
C PHE A 121 -5.43 6.80 8.87
N LEU A 122 -6.36 7.10 7.96
CA LEU A 122 -7.80 6.81 8.09
C LEU A 122 -8.26 5.97 6.90
N PRO A 123 -8.54 4.67 7.08
CA PRO A 123 -9.16 3.87 6.04
C PRO A 123 -10.61 4.33 5.86
N LEU A 124 -11.13 4.34 4.63
CA LEU A 124 -12.50 4.80 4.36
C LEU A 124 -13.54 3.69 4.42
N GLU A 125 -13.09 2.43 4.52
CA GLU A 125 -13.92 1.24 4.60
C GLU A 125 -14.10 0.74 6.03
N ASP A 126 -15.32 0.29 6.34
CA ASP A 126 -15.70 -0.22 7.66
C ASP A 126 -14.85 -1.43 8.10
N GLY A 127 -14.52 -1.49 9.39
CA GLY A 127 -13.78 -2.60 10.00
C GLY A 127 -12.26 -2.43 10.06
N ASN A 128 -11.69 -1.46 9.32
CA ASN A 128 -10.28 -1.08 9.43
C ASN A 128 -10.09 0.03 10.47
N VAL A 129 -9.03 -0.06 11.27
CA VAL A 129 -8.77 0.89 12.38
C VAL A 129 -7.81 1.99 11.94
N SER A 130 -8.07 3.23 12.34
CA SER A 130 -7.16 4.36 12.09
C SER A 130 -5.86 4.22 12.89
N PHE A 131 -4.78 4.80 12.37
CA PHE A 131 -3.47 4.75 13.02
C PHE A 131 -2.87 6.14 13.09
N THR A 132 -2.15 6.43 14.19
CA THR A 132 -1.39 7.68 14.33
C THR A 132 0.09 7.36 14.42
N LYS A 133 0.90 8.00 13.56
CA LYS A 133 2.35 7.89 13.57
C LYS A 133 2.96 9.26 13.88
N ASN A 134 3.84 9.30 14.87
CA ASN A 134 4.68 10.47 15.13
C ASN A 134 6.05 10.23 14.52
N LEU A 135 6.51 11.18 13.70
CA LEU A 135 7.90 11.26 13.30
C LEU A 135 8.54 12.40 14.08
N THR A 136 9.57 12.05 14.85
CA THR A 136 10.39 13.03 15.54
C THR A 136 11.54 13.43 14.63
N ARG A 137 11.79 14.73 14.56
CA ARG A 137 12.89 15.33 13.83
C ARG A 137 14.23 14.73 14.26
N GLY A 138 15.04 14.39 13.25
CA GLY A 138 16.45 14.04 13.39
C GLY A 138 17.40 15.15 12.92
N LYS A 139 18.59 14.75 12.46
CA LYS A 139 19.53 15.65 11.77
C LYS A 139 19.15 15.89 10.31
N THR A 140 18.37 14.99 9.75
CA THR A 140 17.90 14.82 8.38
C THR A 140 16.37 14.84 8.33
N VAL A 141 15.80 14.70 7.13
CA VAL A 141 14.35 14.52 6.96
C VAL A 141 13.93 13.27 7.71
N ALA A 142 12.96 13.43 8.62
CA ALA A 142 12.48 12.31 9.41
C ALA A 142 11.59 11.44 8.54
N ALA A 143 11.92 10.15 8.46
CA ALA A 143 11.16 9.15 7.73
C ALA A 143 10.92 7.92 8.60
N ALA A 144 9.79 7.25 8.43
CA ALA A 144 9.58 5.93 8.98
C ALA A 144 8.55 5.13 8.21
N THR A 145 8.75 3.82 8.15
CA THR A 145 7.72 2.87 7.76
C THR A 145 6.56 2.91 8.75
N VAL A 146 5.36 2.89 8.20
CA VAL A 146 4.09 2.71 8.90
C VAL A 146 3.48 1.42 8.39
N ASP A 147 3.35 0.44 9.27
CA ASP A 147 2.76 -0.85 8.95
C ASP A 147 1.25 -0.82 9.19
N PHE A 148 0.51 -1.48 8.31
CA PHE A 148 -0.94 -1.59 8.34
C PHE A 148 -1.36 -3.06 8.27
N ASN A 149 -2.56 -3.33 8.77
CA ASN A 149 -3.25 -4.60 8.59
C ASN A 149 -4.61 -4.35 7.91
N TRP A 150 -4.61 -3.49 6.89
CA TRP A 150 -5.85 -3.09 6.24
C TRP A 150 -6.16 -3.99 5.06
N THR A 151 -7.37 -4.53 5.05
CA THR A 151 -7.80 -5.48 4.03
C THR A 151 -8.96 -4.92 3.23
N LEU A 152 -8.93 -5.18 1.93
CA LEU A 152 -9.99 -4.92 0.96
C LEU A 152 -10.39 -3.44 0.88
N ILE A 153 -9.41 -2.54 1.00
CA ILE A 153 -9.66 -1.11 0.91
C ILE A 153 -9.47 -0.59 -0.50
N THR A 154 -10.30 0.38 -0.87
CA THR A 154 -10.23 1.11 -2.14
C THR A 154 -9.68 2.51 -1.94
N SER A 155 -9.67 3.04 -0.71
CA SER A 155 -9.06 4.32 -0.43
C SER A 155 -8.74 4.54 1.04
N PHE A 156 -7.76 5.41 1.30
CA PHE A 156 -7.51 5.92 2.64
C PHE A 156 -7.09 7.39 2.56
N THR A 157 -7.34 8.11 3.65
CA THR A 157 -6.92 9.49 3.82
C THR A 157 -5.79 9.54 4.83
N VAL A 158 -4.79 10.37 4.58
CA VAL A 158 -3.75 10.69 5.54
C VAL A 158 -3.87 12.16 5.89
N THR A 159 -4.02 12.47 7.18
CA THR A 159 -3.90 13.83 7.67
C THR A 159 -2.56 14.02 8.37
N SER A 160 -2.06 15.25 8.36
CA SER A 160 -0.79 15.65 8.96
C SER A 160 -0.99 16.85 9.87
N SER A 161 -0.22 16.93 10.96
CA SER A 161 -0.19 18.10 11.84
C SER A 161 0.48 19.33 11.21
N TYR A 162 1.19 19.14 10.09
CA TYR A 162 1.88 20.20 9.35
C TYR A 162 1.71 20.04 7.84
N THR A 163 1.95 21.15 7.14
CA THR A 163 2.06 21.18 5.69
C THR A 163 3.43 20.67 5.22
N LEU A 164 3.55 20.36 3.94
CA LEU A 164 4.77 19.82 3.32
C LEU A 164 5.21 18.49 3.95
N PHE A 165 4.73 17.41 3.37
CA PHE A 165 5.00 16.05 3.80
C PHE A 165 4.96 15.10 2.62
N GLY A 166 5.66 13.98 2.73
CA GLY A 166 5.82 13.05 1.62
C GLY A 166 5.63 11.59 2.00
N PHE A 167 5.44 10.77 0.97
CA PHE A 167 5.31 9.33 1.07
C PHE A 167 6.10 8.62 -0.02
N ASP A 168 6.66 7.48 0.34
CA ASP A 168 7.34 6.57 -0.56
C ASP A 168 7.01 5.11 -0.22
N PHE A 169 7.36 4.18 -1.12
CA PHE A 169 7.27 2.73 -0.93
C PHE A 169 5.91 2.31 -0.38
N LEU A 170 4.82 2.70 -1.07
CA LEU A 170 3.50 2.19 -0.72
C LEU A 170 3.45 0.72 -1.14
N VAL A 171 3.41 -0.17 -0.15
CA VAL A 171 3.34 -1.60 -0.34
C VAL A 171 1.90 -2.05 -0.13
N VAL A 172 1.35 -2.67 -1.17
CA VAL A 172 0.02 -3.30 -1.13
C VAL A 172 0.13 -4.72 -1.64
N SER A 173 -0.90 -5.52 -1.45
CA SER A 173 -1.05 -6.76 -2.20
C SER A 173 -2.41 -6.85 -2.87
N ASN A 174 -2.43 -7.53 -4.01
CA ASN A 174 -3.64 -7.79 -4.75
C ASN A 174 -4.32 -9.07 -4.23
N PRO A 175 -5.46 -8.98 -3.51
CA PRO A 175 -6.15 -10.14 -2.96
C PRO A 175 -6.77 -11.04 -4.04
N ASN A 176 -6.83 -10.58 -5.28
CA ASN A 176 -7.41 -11.30 -6.40
C ASN A 176 -6.35 -11.71 -7.45
N ALA A 177 -5.07 -11.73 -7.08
CA ALA A 177 -4.03 -12.22 -7.98
C ALA A 177 -4.22 -13.73 -8.22
N THR A 178 -4.63 -14.08 -9.44
CA THR A 178 -4.74 -15.48 -9.86
C THR A 178 -3.40 -15.92 -10.46
N VAL A 179 -2.92 -17.10 -10.07
CA VAL A 179 -1.77 -17.73 -10.72
C VAL A 179 -2.19 -18.15 -12.13
N LEU A 180 -1.49 -17.65 -13.16
CA LEU A 180 -1.67 -18.06 -14.55
C LEU A 180 -0.86 -19.32 -14.87
#